data_AF-A0A7X9E4S1-F1
#
_entry.id   AF-A0A7X9E4S1-F1
#
_cell.length_a   1.000
_cell.length_b   1.000
_cell.length_c   1.000
_cell.angle_alpha   90.00
_cell.angle_beta   90.00
_cell.angle_gamma   90.00
#
_symmetry.space_group_name_H-M   'P 1'
#
loop_
_entity.id
_entity.type
_entity.pdbx_description
1 polymer ?
#
loop_
_entity_poly.entity_id
_entity_poly.type
_entity_poly.pdbx_seq_one_letter_code
_entity_poly.pdbx_strand_id
1 'polypeptide(L)'
;MKSKILFLLFTALLIFGNFSDSSAQKKKLTYKQVYESGRDMRAMMMTMSRPQGWADENYYLETKADPAKPGSRPQLMKTNALTGESVVYVDNSNIQLPEGFSIDRPSAVSKDYNYYLFNQKNNLYYYSKPDNSFKQLTNDDAEEKVAKLSPDGKKVAYVKKNNLYVYDVELEKEIQFTKDGTDLIYNGW
;
A
#
# COMPACT_ATOMS: atom_id res chain seq x y z
N MET A 1 -56.10 -47.70 -27.54
CA MET A 1 -55.84 -46.29 -27.94
C MET A 1 -55.51 -45.35 -26.78
N LYS A 2 -56.01 -45.55 -25.56
CA LYS A 2 -55.79 -44.61 -24.44
C LYS A 2 -54.35 -44.56 -23.87
N SER A 3 -53.56 -45.65 -23.89
CA SER A 3 -52.20 -45.61 -23.32
C SER A 3 -51.13 -44.99 -24.23
N LYS A 4 -51.29 -45.05 -25.57
CA LYS A 4 -50.35 -44.41 -26.51
C LYS A 4 -50.44 -42.88 -26.48
N ILE A 5 -51.64 -42.33 -26.23
CA ILE A 5 -51.87 -40.88 -26.05
C ILE A 5 -51.27 -40.41 -24.72
N LEU A 6 -51.39 -41.21 -23.66
CA LEU A 6 -50.80 -40.89 -22.36
C LEU A 6 -49.26 -40.89 -22.41
N PHE A 7 -48.66 -41.80 -23.17
CA PHE A 7 -47.20 -41.87 -23.34
C PHE A 7 -46.64 -40.71 -24.17
N LEU A 8 -47.36 -40.29 -25.23
CA LEU A 8 -47.02 -39.12 -26.04
C LEU A 8 -47.15 -37.79 -25.27
N LEU A 9 -48.15 -37.67 -24.38
CA LEU A 9 -48.28 -36.52 -23.47
C LEU A 9 -47.15 -36.46 -22.44
N PHE A 10 -46.68 -37.61 -21.95
CA PHE A 10 -45.59 -37.66 -20.98
C PHE A 10 -44.23 -37.33 -21.60
N THR A 11 -43.99 -37.73 -22.86
CA THR A 11 -42.76 -37.37 -23.58
C THR A 11 -42.73 -35.91 -24.01
N ALA A 12 -43.88 -35.34 -24.38
CA ALA A 12 -43.98 -33.91 -24.65
C ALA A 12 -43.69 -33.07 -23.39
N LEU A 13 -44.14 -33.49 -22.20
CA LEU A 13 -43.91 -32.77 -20.95
C LEU A 13 -42.42 -32.75 -20.53
N LEU A 14 -41.67 -33.81 -20.84
CA LEU A 14 -40.24 -33.93 -20.51
C LEU A 14 -39.32 -33.06 -21.38
N ILE A 15 -39.74 -32.74 -22.60
CA ILE A 15 -38.97 -31.89 -23.53
C ILE A 15 -39.15 -30.40 -23.20
N PHE A 16 -40.30 -29.99 -22.64
CA PHE A 16 -40.53 -28.60 -22.21
C PHE A 16 -40.00 -28.26 -20.81
N GLY A 17 -39.66 -29.25 -19.98
CA GLY A 17 -39.20 -29.03 -18.60
C GLY A 17 -37.73 -28.65 -18.43
N ASN A 18 -36.92 -28.67 -19.49
CA ASN A 18 -35.45 -28.54 -19.39
C ASN A 18 -34.86 -27.32 -20.11
N PHE A 19 -35.67 -26.30 -20.41
CA PHE A 19 -35.14 -24.97 -20.67
C PHE A 19 -35.15 -24.17 -19.37
N SER A 20 -34.26 -24.53 -18.45
CA SER A 20 -33.84 -23.56 -17.44
C SER A 20 -33.06 -22.49 -18.18
N ASP A 21 -33.69 -21.36 -18.48
CA ASP A 21 -33.00 -20.15 -18.90
C ASP A 21 -31.92 -19.88 -17.85
N SER A 22 -30.68 -20.22 -18.18
CA SER A 22 -29.52 -19.75 -17.45
C SER A 22 -29.35 -18.28 -17.79
N SER A 23 -30.28 -17.47 -17.30
CA SER A 23 -30.18 -16.03 -17.31
C SER A 23 -29.00 -15.71 -16.41
N ALA A 24 -27.83 -15.47 -17.00
CA ALA A 24 -26.75 -14.80 -16.31
C ALA A 24 -27.31 -13.47 -15.78
N GLN A 25 -27.69 -13.45 -14.50
CA GLN A 25 -28.41 -12.33 -13.92
C GLN A 25 -27.43 -11.16 -13.81
N LYS A 26 -27.49 -10.23 -14.77
CA LYS A 26 -26.78 -8.97 -14.71
C LYS A 26 -27.41 -8.10 -13.63
N LYS A 27 -27.07 -8.38 -12.37
CA LYS A 27 -27.54 -7.60 -11.22
C LYS A 27 -26.87 -6.22 -11.28
N LYS A 28 -27.67 -5.17 -11.45
CA LYS A 28 -27.18 -3.79 -11.41
C LYS A 28 -26.66 -3.49 -9.99
N LEU A 29 -25.50 -2.86 -9.90
CA LEU A 29 -24.95 -2.41 -8.62
C LEU A 29 -25.87 -1.34 -8.02
N THR A 30 -26.16 -1.46 -6.73
CA THR A 30 -26.98 -0.47 -6.00
C THR A 30 -26.14 0.73 -5.58
N TYR A 31 -26.79 1.88 -5.34
CA TYR A 31 -26.12 3.08 -4.79
C TYR A 31 -25.35 2.75 -3.51
N LYS A 32 -25.98 2.03 -2.59
CA LYS A 32 -25.34 1.53 -1.37
C LYS A 32 -24.10 0.69 -1.68
N GLN A 33 -24.16 -0.20 -2.67
CA GLN A 33 -22.99 -0.99 -3.06
C GLN A 33 -21.83 -0.17 -3.62
N VAL A 34 -22.15 0.87 -4.41
CA VAL A 34 -21.15 1.72 -5.05
C VAL A 34 -20.55 2.75 -4.09
N TYR A 35 -21.37 3.37 -3.24
CA TYR A 35 -20.99 4.56 -2.48
C TYR A 35 -20.93 4.37 -0.96
N GLU A 36 -21.67 3.42 -0.39
CA GLU A 36 -21.73 3.23 1.07
C GLU A 36 -20.98 1.97 1.52
N SER A 37 -21.04 0.87 0.77
CA SER A 37 -20.33 -0.39 1.05
C SER A 37 -18.95 -0.40 0.40
N GLY A 38 -18.24 0.73 0.48
CA GLY A 38 -16.89 0.87 -0.05
C GLY A 38 -15.90 -0.18 0.49
N ARG A 39 -16.24 -0.88 1.58
CA ARG A 39 -15.49 -2.06 2.06
C ARG A 39 -15.95 -3.38 1.43
N ASP A 40 -17.25 -3.66 1.29
CA ASP A 40 -17.74 -4.92 0.72
C ASP A 40 -17.42 -5.07 -0.76
N MET A 41 -17.52 -4.00 -1.56
CA MET A 41 -17.13 -4.05 -2.96
C MET A 41 -15.61 -4.07 -3.16
N ARG A 42 -14.84 -3.41 -2.27
CA ARG A 42 -13.37 -3.54 -2.26
C ARG A 42 -12.89 -4.92 -1.79
N ALA A 43 -13.66 -5.60 -0.94
CA ALA A 43 -13.38 -6.97 -0.52
C ALA A 43 -13.69 -7.98 -1.65
N MET A 44 -14.74 -7.74 -2.44
CA MET A 44 -15.03 -8.52 -3.66
C MET A 44 -13.98 -8.33 -4.76
N MET A 45 -13.45 -7.11 -4.90
CA MET A 45 -12.26 -6.85 -5.69
C MET A 45 -11.03 -7.16 -4.85
N MET A 46 -10.80 -8.43 -4.47
CA MET A 46 -9.60 -8.81 -3.73
C MET A 46 -8.39 -8.14 -4.38
N THR A 47 -7.87 -7.10 -3.73
CA THR A 47 -6.73 -6.39 -4.24
C THR A 47 -5.59 -7.36 -4.05
N MET A 48 -5.25 -8.10 -5.11
CA MET A 48 -4.05 -8.92 -5.10
C MET A 48 -2.92 -8.02 -4.67
N SER A 49 -2.15 -8.47 -3.68
CA SER A 49 -0.93 -7.80 -3.28
C SER A 49 -0.09 -7.57 -4.52
N ARG A 50 0.14 -6.30 -4.86
CA ARG A 50 0.91 -5.96 -6.04
C ARG A 50 2.40 -6.10 -5.70
N PRO A 51 3.21 -6.67 -6.61
CA PRO A 51 4.66 -6.60 -6.47
C PRO A 51 5.09 -5.14 -6.28
N GLN A 52 5.87 -4.88 -5.23
CA GLN A 52 6.42 -3.57 -4.89
C GLN A 52 7.83 -3.36 -5.46
N GLY A 53 8.45 -4.43 -5.97
CA GLY A 53 9.79 -4.41 -6.55
C GLY A 53 10.47 -5.77 -6.45
N TRP A 54 11.72 -5.84 -6.88
CA TRP A 54 12.57 -7.04 -6.73
C TRP A 54 13.43 -6.91 -5.47
N ALA A 55 13.49 -7.98 -4.67
CA ALA A 55 14.48 -8.12 -3.60
C ALA A 55 15.82 -8.57 -4.16
N ASP A 56 15.77 -9.51 -5.11
CA ASP A 56 16.92 -10.07 -5.85
C ASP A 56 16.43 -10.70 -7.17
N GLU A 57 17.26 -11.50 -7.85
CA GLU A 57 16.95 -12.14 -9.14
C GLU A 57 15.78 -13.14 -9.09
N ASN A 58 15.51 -13.72 -7.91
CA ASN A 58 14.52 -14.79 -7.73
C ASN A 58 13.31 -14.35 -6.92
N TYR A 59 13.42 -13.29 -6.12
CA TYR A 59 12.38 -12.88 -5.17
C TYR A 59 11.85 -11.48 -5.45
N TYR A 60 10.53 -11.36 -5.58
CA TYR A 60 9.83 -10.07 -5.60
C TYR A 60 9.23 -9.73 -4.23
N LEU A 61 9.04 -8.45 -3.95
CA LEU A 61 8.48 -7.95 -2.69
C LEU A 61 6.98 -7.75 -2.81
N GLU A 62 6.22 -8.16 -1.81
CA GLU A 62 4.78 -7.91 -1.73
C GLU A 62 4.31 -7.82 -0.27
N THR A 63 3.25 -7.05 -0.03
CA THR A 63 2.67 -6.93 1.31
C THR A 63 1.50 -7.88 1.43
N LYS A 64 1.56 -8.84 2.35
CA LYS A 64 0.53 -9.86 2.58
C LYS A 64 0.05 -9.82 4.02
N ALA A 65 -1.26 -9.97 4.22
CA ALA A 65 -1.82 -10.28 5.53
C ALA A 65 -1.77 -11.81 5.75
N ASP A 66 -1.70 -12.25 7.00
CA ASP A 66 -1.80 -13.66 7.36
C ASP A 66 -3.19 -14.19 6.97
N PRO A 67 -3.29 -15.12 5.99
CA PRO A 67 -4.57 -15.65 5.54
C PRO A 67 -5.29 -16.46 6.62
N ALA A 68 -4.57 -17.02 7.60
CA ALA A 68 -5.15 -17.73 8.72
C ALA A 68 -5.75 -16.78 9.78
N LYS A 69 -5.39 -15.48 9.73
CA LYS A 69 -5.85 -14.45 10.67
C LYS A 69 -6.38 -13.24 9.89
N PRO A 70 -7.64 -13.27 9.43
CA PRO A 70 -8.27 -12.13 8.78
C PRO A 70 -8.17 -10.86 9.65
N GLY A 71 -7.65 -9.77 9.06
CA GLY A 71 -7.40 -8.52 9.78
C GLY A 71 -6.04 -8.42 10.47
N SER A 72 -5.18 -9.44 10.33
CA SER A 72 -3.78 -9.35 10.73
C SER A 72 -3.07 -8.16 10.07
N ARG A 73 -2.08 -7.63 10.78
CA ARG A 73 -1.20 -6.57 10.27
C ARG A 73 -0.48 -7.09 9.02
N PRO A 74 -0.60 -6.43 7.87
CA PRO A 74 0.12 -6.85 6.67
C PRO A 74 1.63 -6.76 6.90
N GLN A 75 2.36 -7.77 6.44
CA GLN A 75 3.81 -7.84 6.51
C GLN A 75 4.41 -7.78 5.11
N LEU A 76 5.58 -7.16 5.01
CA LEU A 76 6.36 -7.18 3.78
C LEU A 76 7.04 -8.55 3.67
N MET A 77 6.63 -9.31 2.66
CA MET A 77 7.19 -10.62 2.33
C MET A 77 8.03 -10.50 1.07
N LYS A 78 9.02 -11.40 0.96
CA LYS A 78 9.66 -11.70 -0.31
C LYS A 78 9.13 -13.04 -0.81
N THR A 79 8.77 -13.09 -2.08
CA THR A 79 8.12 -14.25 -2.69
C THR A 79 8.94 -14.71 -3.88
N ASN A 80 9.27 -16.00 -3.89
CA ASN A 80 10.00 -16.60 -5.00
C ASN A 80 9.13 -16.54 -6.27
N ALA A 81 9.67 -15.98 -7.35
CA ALA A 81 8.95 -15.78 -8.60
C ALA A 81 8.60 -17.09 -9.33
N LEU A 82 9.35 -18.17 -9.08
CA LEU A 82 9.13 -19.48 -9.70
C LEU A 82 8.21 -20.37 -8.86
N THR A 83 8.46 -20.45 -7.55
CA THR A 83 7.74 -21.39 -6.66
C THR A 83 6.52 -20.78 -5.98
N GLY A 84 6.44 -19.45 -5.88
CA GLY A 84 5.40 -18.75 -5.14
C GLY A 84 5.56 -18.82 -3.60
N GLU A 85 6.62 -19.43 -3.10
CA GLU A 85 6.90 -19.50 -1.66
C GLU A 85 7.26 -18.12 -1.11
N SER A 86 6.60 -17.73 -0.03
CA SER A 86 6.78 -16.43 0.63
C SER A 86 7.45 -16.59 1.99
N VAL A 87 8.43 -15.74 2.27
CA VAL A 87 9.02 -15.59 3.61
C VAL A 87 8.97 -14.12 4.03
N VAL A 88 8.90 -13.86 5.33
CA VAL A 88 8.94 -12.49 5.85
C VAL A 88 10.25 -11.83 5.44
N TYR A 89 10.16 -10.66 4.81
CA TYR A 89 11.32 -9.87 4.40
C TYR A 89 11.65 -8.81 5.45
N VAL A 90 10.62 -8.08 5.91
CA VAL A 90 10.77 -7.07 6.97
C VAL A 90 9.69 -7.29 8.02
N ASP A 91 10.13 -7.56 9.25
CA ASP A 91 9.26 -7.60 10.41
C ASP A 91 9.34 -6.27 11.19
N ASN A 92 8.19 -5.60 11.29
CA ASN A 92 8.00 -4.35 12.01
C ASN A 92 7.01 -4.49 13.17
N SER A 93 6.62 -5.71 13.53
CA SER A 93 5.59 -5.99 14.55
C SER A 93 5.92 -5.43 15.93
N ASN A 94 7.21 -5.36 16.28
CA ASN A 94 7.69 -4.90 17.58
C ASN A 94 8.00 -3.39 17.63
N ILE A 95 7.81 -2.66 16.54
CA ILE A 95 8.11 -1.23 16.49
C ILE A 95 6.94 -0.43 17.06
N GLN A 96 7.21 0.33 18.12
CA GLN A 96 6.27 1.27 18.72
C GLN A 96 6.73 2.68 18.44
N LEU A 97 5.90 3.46 17.75
CA LEU A 97 6.15 4.88 17.47
C LEU A 97 5.30 5.77 18.39
N PRO A 98 5.65 7.05 18.56
CA PRO A 98 4.83 8.00 19.31
C PRO A 98 3.40 8.13 18.74
N GLU A 99 2.49 8.64 19.57
CA GLU A 99 1.10 8.87 19.16
C GLU A 99 1.01 9.69 17.86
N GLY A 100 0.16 9.25 16.93
CA GLY A 100 -0.02 9.89 15.63
C GLY A 100 0.90 9.36 14.52
N PHE A 101 1.93 8.57 14.84
CA PHE A 101 2.81 7.94 13.85
C PHE A 101 2.51 6.46 13.67
N SER A 102 2.66 5.98 12.43
CA SER A 102 2.47 4.57 12.09
C SER A 102 3.57 4.10 11.15
N ILE A 103 4.30 3.06 11.55
CA ILE A 103 5.38 2.46 10.75
C ILE A 103 4.87 1.82 9.43
N ASP A 104 3.55 1.67 9.25
CA ASP A 104 2.94 1.23 7.98
C ASP A 104 2.75 2.36 6.95
N ARG A 105 2.85 3.61 7.39
CA ARG A 105 2.59 4.79 6.55
C ARG A 105 3.78 5.76 6.58
N PRO A 106 5.01 5.31 6.30
CA PRO A 106 6.12 6.22 6.11
C PRO A 106 5.93 7.00 4.80
N SER A 107 6.50 8.21 4.73
CA SER A 107 6.62 8.98 3.49
C SER A 107 7.78 8.47 2.62
N ALA A 108 8.84 7.94 3.23
CA ALA A 108 9.94 7.27 2.54
C ALA A 108 10.61 6.23 3.45
N VAL A 109 11.27 5.24 2.85
CA VAL A 109 12.02 4.17 3.54
C VAL A 109 13.33 3.94 2.81
N SER A 110 14.41 3.69 3.55
CA SER A 110 15.70 3.28 2.97
C SER A 110 15.59 1.91 2.30
N LYS A 111 16.48 1.62 1.35
CA LYS A 111 16.45 0.35 0.58
C LYS A 111 16.57 -0.90 1.46
N ASP A 112 17.28 -0.78 2.56
CA ASP A 112 17.51 -1.84 3.55
C ASP A 112 16.43 -1.88 4.66
N TYR A 113 15.44 -0.99 4.61
CA TYR A 113 14.36 -0.89 5.60
C TYR A 113 14.84 -0.63 7.04
N ASN A 114 16.02 -0.04 7.19
CA ASN A 114 16.53 0.38 8.50
C ASN A 114 16.04 1.77 8.90
N TYR A 115 15.65 2.60 7.94
CA TYR A 115 15.37 4.01 8.18
C TYR A 115 14.05 4.42 7.54
N TYR A 116 13.22 5.12 8.33
CA TYR A 116 11.87 5.50 7.94
C TYR A 116 11.70 7.00 8.11
N LEU A 117 11.14 7.65 7.10
CA LEU A 117 10.79 9.05 7.11
C LEU A 117 9.27 9.20 7.22
N PHE A 118 8.83 10.22 7.95
CA PHE A 118 7.43 10.62 8.05
C PHE A 118 7.33 12.14 7.81
N ASN A 119 6.21 12.56 7.24
CA ASN A 119 5.86 13.97 7.13
C ASN A 119 4.53 14.20 7.85
N GLN A 120 4.54 15.08 8.85
CA GLN A 120 3.35 15.41 9.62
C GLN A 120 3.41 16.86 10.10
N LYS A 121 2.30 17.60 9.95
CA LYS A 121 2.21 19.01 10.37
C LYS A 121 3.39 19.86 9.84
N ASN A 122 3.66 19.79 8.54
CA ASN A 122 4.73 20.57 7.89
C ASN A 122 6.13 20.33 8.48
N ASN A 123 6.40 19.12 8.98
CA ASN A 123 7.68 18.79 9.59
C ASN A 123 8.07 17.34 9.27
N LEU A 124 9.38 17.11 9.18
CA LEU A 124 9.97 15.81 8.89
C LEU A 124 10.34 15.10 10.19
N TYR A 125 9.99 13.81 10.26
CA TYR A 125 10.32 12.92 11.37
C TYR A 125 11.02 11.68 10.83
N TYR A 126 11.87 11.10 11.65
CA TYR A 126 12.77 10.03 11.28
C TYR A 126 12.77 8.94 12.34
N TYR A 127 12.73 7.69 11.90
CA TYR A 127 12.92 6.53 12.76
C TYR A 127 14.11 5.70 12.26
N SER A 128 15.06 5.44 13.15
CA SER A 128 16.15 4.48 12.96
C SER A 128 15.80 3.17 13.66
N LYS A 129 15.63 2.11 12.87
CA LYS A 129 15.44 0.74 13.38
C LYS A 129 16.69 0.19 14.07
N PRO A 130 17.92 0.39 13.54
CA PRO A 130 19.15 -0.05 14.22
C PRO A 130 19.31 0.56 15.63
N ASP A 131 19.02 1.86 15.77
CA ASP A 131 19.16 2.57 17.03
C ASP A 131 17.88 2.54 17.88
N ASN A 132 16.80 1.98 17.34
CA ASN A 132 15.44 2.08 17.85
C ASN A 132 15.09 3.50 18.34
N SER A 133 15.37 4.50 17.51
CA SER A 133 15.25 5.92 17.87
C SER A 133 14.28 6.65 16.95
N PHE A 134 13.47 7.55 17.52
CA PHE A 134 12.53 8.41 16.78
C PHE A 134 12.91 9.87 17.02
N LYS A 135 13.08 10.64 15.94
CA LYS A 135 13.53 12.04 15.98
C LYS A 135 12.62 12.92 15.12
N GLN A 136 12.36 14.13 15.58
CA GLN A 136 11.88 15.21 14.72
C GLN A 136 13.11 15.89 14.11
N LEU A 137 13.18 15.95 12.78
CA LEU A 137 14.32 16.53 12.06
C LEU A 137 14.14 18.03 11.86
N THR A 138 12.97 18.45 11.38
CA THR A 138 12.65 19.87 11.18
C THR A 138 11.57 20.31 12.17
N ASN A 139 11.63 21.57 12.58
CA ASN A 139 10.69 22.15 13.54
C ASN A 139 10.49 23.63 13.24
N ASP A 140 9.88 23.91 12.08
CA ASP A 140 9.47 25.26 11.71
C ASP A 140 8.10 25.27 11.03
N ASP A 141 7.59 26.48 10.75
CA ASP A 141 6.24 26.67 10.21
C ASP A 141 6.15 26.37 8.70
N ALA A 142 7.28 26.34 7.99
CA ALA A 142 7.31 26.21 6.55
C ALA A 142 7.30 24.75 6.11
N GLU A 143 6.32 24.41 5.28
CA GLU A 143 6.12 23.06 4.75
C GLU A 143 7.33 22.51 3.99
N GLU A 144 7.81 21.33 4.40
CA GLU A 144 8.74 20.53 3.59
C GLU A 144 7.99 19.63 2.61
N LYS A 145 8.48 19.66 1.37
CA LYS A 145 7.91 18.95 0.23
C LYS A 145 8.94 18.04 -0.40
N VAL A 146 8.45 17.01 -1.10
CA VAL A 146 9.28 16.10 -1.93
C VAL A 146 10.45 15.49 -1.14
N ALA A 147 10.24 15.22 0.15
CA ALA A 147 11.30 14.72 1.01
C ALA A 147 11.75 13.32 0.59
N LYS A 148 13.08 13.11 0.52
CA LYS A 148 13.72 11.86 0.15
C LYS A 148 14.84 11.53 1.12
N LEU A 149 14.89 10.27 1.54
CA LEU A 149 15.92 9.73 2.40
C LEU A 149 17.10 9.22 1.57
N SER A 150 18.33 9.48 2.03
CA SER A 150 19.52 8.89 1.42
C SER A 150 19.54 7.37 1.60
N PRO A 151 20.21 6.61 0.72
CA PRO A 151 20.27 5.15 0.84
C PRO A 151 20.82 4.64 2.19
N ASP A 152 21.74 5.40 2.79
CA ASP A 152 22.36 5.12 4.09
C ASP A 152 21.59 5.70 5.30
N GLY A 153 20.46 6.38 5.07
CA GLY A 153 19.65 6.99 6.13
C GLY A 153 20.22 8.26 6.77
N LYS A 154 21.44 8.67 6.42
CA LYS A 154 22.15 9.75 7.11
C LYS A 154 21.70 11.15 6.71
N LYS A 155 20.99 11.29 5.58
CA LYS A 155 20.60 12.58 5.01
C LYS A 155 19.17 12.53 4.51
N VAL A 156 18.46 13.65 4.66
CA VAL A 156 17.12 13.85 4.10
C VAL A 156 17.14 15.08 3.21
N ALA A 157 16.95 14.90 1.90
CA ALA A 157 16.80 16.01 0.96
C ALA A 157 15.31 16.39 0.85
N TYR A 158 14.99 17.68 0.80
CA TYR A 158 13.62 18.18 0.67
C TYR A 158 13.60 19.59 0.08
N VAL A 159 12.40 20.01 -0.31
CA VAL A 159 12.12 21.36 -0.79
C VAL A 159 11.38 22.13 0.30
N LYS A 160 11.89 23.31 0.66
CA LYS A 160 11.24 24.25 1.59
C LYS A 160 11.33 25.64 0.99
N LYS A 161 10.22 26.39 0.96
CA LYS A 161 10.16 27.73 0.31
C LYS A 161 10.83 27.77 -1.07
N ASN A 162 10.52 26.79 -1.92
CA ASN A 162 11.03 26.61 -3.29
C ASN A 162 12.56 26.49 -3.42
N ASN A 163 13.26 26.17 -2.33
CA ASN A 163 14.68 25.94 -2.29
C ASN A 163 15.01 24.52 -1.85
N LEU A 164 16.16 24.02 -2.29
CA LEU A 164 16.68 22.71 -1.91
C LEU A 164 17.37 22.79 -0.55
N TYR A 165 17.01 21.85 0.32
CA TYR A 165 17.60 21.64 1.63
C TYR A 165 18.03 20.19 1.79
N VAL A 166 19.03 19.97 2.64
CA VAL A 166 19.36 18.67 3.21
C VAL A 166 19.43 18.80 4.71
N TYR A 167 18.74 17.92 5.43
CA TYR A 167 18.98 17.68 6.84
C TYR A 167 20.00 16.56 6.98
N ASP A 168 21.12 16.83 7.63
CA ASP A 168 22.10 15.82 8.01
C ASP A 168 21.75 15.27 9.41
N VAL A 169 21.41 13.98 9.47
CA VAL A 169 20.91 13.31 10.68
C VAL A 169 22.02 13.11 11.71
N GLU A 170 23.27 12.95 11.27
CA GLU A 170 24.41 12.76 12.16
C GLU A 170 24.87 14.09 12.77
N LEU A 171 24.86 15.17 11.96
CA LEU A 171 25.21 16.52 12.42
C LEU A 171 24.05 17.26 13.08
N GLU A 172 22.83 16.69 13.00
CA GLU A 172 21.57 17.31 13.44
C GLU A 172 21.41 18.74 12.89
N LYS A 173 21.70 18.90 11.58
CA LYS A 173 21.81 20.21 10.95
C LYS A 173 21.10 20.27 9.61
N GLU A 174 20.29 21.30 9.45
CA GLU A 174 19.73 21.72 8.17
C GLU A 174 20.75 22.54 7.35
N ILE A 175 20.90 22.20 6.07
CA ILE A 175 21.81 22.84 5.12
C ILE A 175 21.01 23.24 3.88
N GLN A 176 21.02 24.53 3.56
CA GLN A 176 20.38 25.07 2.36
C GLN A 176 21.35 25.08 1.16
N PHE A 177 20.93 24.52 0.02
CA PHE A 177 21.73 24.43 -1.20
C PHE A 177 21.43 25.53 -2.21
N THR A 178 20.17 25.93 -2.34
CA THR A 178 19.74 26.99 -3.27
C THR A 178 19.12 28.15 -2.49
N LYS A 179 19.20 29.37 -3.03
CA LYS A 179 18.70 30.59 -2.36
C LYS A 179 17.87 31.49 -3.27
N ASP A 180 17.66 31.07 -4.52
CA ASP A 180 16.99 31.82 -5.59
C ASP A 180 15.53 31.38 -5.78
N GLY A 181 15.02 30.46 -4.94
CA GLY A 181 13.62 30.07 -4.96
C GLY A 181 12.68 31.27 -4.75
N THR A 182 11.69 31.40 -5.63
CA THR A 182 10.65 32.44 -5.62
C THR A 182 9.31 31.82 -6.03
N ASP A 183 8.24 32.60 -6.11
CA ASP A 183 6.94 32.14 -6.63
C ASP A 183 7.00 31.68 -8.11
N LEU A 184 8.08 32.01 -8.83
CA LEU A 184 8.29 31.62 -10.23
C LEU A 184 9.47 30.66 -10.42
N ILE A 185 10.34 30.51 -9.42
CA ILE A 185 11.54 29.67 -9.48
C ILE A 185 11.40 28.55 -8.44
N TYR A 186 11.31 27.31 -8.92
CA TYR A 186 11.14 26.11 -8.11
C TYR A 186 12.37 25.20 -8.25
N ASN A 187 13.13 25.04 -7.18
CA ASN A 187 14.25 24.12 -7.15
C ASN A 187 13.82 22.72 -6.68
N GLY A 188 14.03 21.69 -7.49
CA GLY A 188 13.82 20.28 -7.09
C GLY A 188 12.38 19.78 -7.07
N TRP A 189 11.49 20.40 -7.85
CA TRP A 189 10.09 20.00 -8.01
C TRP A 189 9.89 19.00 -9.15
#